data_AF-A0A7V8XNJ7-F1
#
_entry.id   AF-A0A7V8XNJ7-F1
#
_cell.length_a   1.000
_cell.length_b   1.000
_cell.length_c   1.000
_cell.angle_alpha   90.00
_cell.angle_beta   90.00
_cell.angle_gamma   90.00
#
_symmetry.space_group_name_H-M   'P 1'
#
loop_
_entity.id
_entity.type
_entity.pdbx_description
1 polymer ?
#
loop_
_entity_poly.entity_id
_entity_poly.type
_entity_poly.pdbx_seq_one_letter_code
_entity_poly.pdbx_strand_id
1 'polypeptide(L)' 'MTTQLLLAYGVFWATLMKPLLVRAQLIPASCARCGNVFERRELGGRVCNCPSP' A
#
# COMPACT_ATOMS: atom_id res chain seq x y z
N MET A 1 -18.45 13.02 -16.76
CA MET A 1 -18.61 13.77 -15.50
C MET A 1 -18.85 12.82 -14.32
N THR A 2 -20.00 12.16 -14.20
CA THR A 2 -20.36 11.31 -13.03
C THR A 2 -19.41 10.14 -12.80
N THR A 3 -18.98 9.45 -13.85
CA THR A 3 -18.06 8.31 -13.75
C THR A 3 -16.69 8.69 -13.19
N GLN A 4 -16.15 9.87 -13.57
CA GLN A 4 -14.88 10.35 -13.03
C GLN A 4 -14.96 10.68 -11.55
N LEU A 5 -16.08 11.24 -11.10
CA LEU A 5 -16.33 11.50 -9.67
C LEU A 5 -16.40 10.20 -8.87
N LEU A 6 -17.06 9.17 -9.39
CA LEU A 6 -17.13 7.85 -8.74
C LEU A 6 -15.74 7.18 -8.65
N LEU A 7 -14.93 7.26 -9.70
CA LEU A 7 -13.57 6.74 -9.70
C LEU A 7 -12.68 7.48 -8.69
N ALA A 8 -12.73 8.82 -8.69
CA ALA A 8 -11.96 9.63 -7.74
C ALA A 8 -12.38 9.34 -6.29
N TYR A 9 -13.67 9.20 -6.04
CA TYR A 9 -14.22 8.83 -4.74
C TYR A 9 -13.76 7.43 -4.29
N GLY A 10 -13.78 6.45 -5.19
CA GLY A 10 -13.29 5.10 -4.91
C GLY A 10 -11.80 5.07 -4.58
N VAL A 11 -10.97 5.79 -5.35
CA VAL A 11 -9.52 5.91 -5.08
C VAL A 11 -9.26 6.60 -3.74
N PHE A 12 -9.99 7.67 -3.44
CA PHE A 12 -9.88 8.38 -2.17
C PHE A 12 -10.16 7.45 -0.98
N TRP A 13 -11.28 6.72 -1.02
CA TRP A 13 -11.63 5.73 0.00
C TRP A 13 -10.60 4.61 0.13
N ALA A 14 -10.14 4.06 -1.00
CA ALA A 14 -9.12 3.02 -1.00
C ALA A 14 -7.82 3.50 -0.34
N THR A 15 -7.42 4.75 -0.59
CA THR A 15 -6.20 5.35 -0.03
C THR A 15 -6.34 5.57 1.48
N LEU A 16 -7.53 5.98 1.94
CA LEU A 16 -7.85 6.17 3.36
C LEU A 16 -7.90 4.85 4.14
N MET A 17 -8.43 3.79 3.52
CA MET A 17 -8.53 2.46 4.13
C MET A 17 -7.19 1.72 4.14
N LYS A 18 -6.33 1.94 3.16
CA LYS A 18 -5.02 1.28 3.01
C LYS A 18 -4.18 1.22 4.30
N PRO A 19 -3.98 2.30 5.09
CA PRO A 19 -3.27 2.20 6.36
C PRO A 19 -3.98 1.32 7.40
N LEU A 20 -5.31 1.30 7.44
CA LEU A 20 -6.07 0.40 8.32
C LEU A 20 -5.87 -1.06 7.91
N LEU A 21 -5.92 -1.38 6.62
CA LEU A 21 -5.69 -2.75 6.13
C LEU A 21 -4.24 -3.21 6.37
N VAL A 22 -3.28 -2.31 6.24
CA VAL A 22 -1.88 -2.59 6.58
C VAL A 22 -1.72 -2.86 8.07
N ARG A 23 -2.36 -2.06 8.93
CA ARG A 23 -2.35 -2.29 10.39
C ARG A 23 -3.07 -3.56 10.80
N ALA A 24 -4.17 -3.90 10.13
CA ALA A 24 -4.88 -5.16 10.31
C ALA A 24 -4.12 -6.37 9.75
N GLN A 25 -2.90 -6.18 9.22
CA GLN A 25 -2.07 -7.17 8.55
C GLN A 25 -2.73 -7.88 7.35
N LEU A 26 -3.87 -7.36 6.89
CA LEU A 26 -4.66 -7.89 5.78
C LEU A 26 -3.95 -7.67 4.45
N ILE A 27 -3.20 -6.56 4.35
CA ILE A 27 -2.34 -6.24 3.21
C ILE A 27 -0.91 -6.03 3.72
N PRO A 28 0.11 -6.63 3.09
CA PRO A 28 1.49 -6.39 3.47
C PRO A 28 1.83 -4.91 3.37
N ALA A 29 2.51 -4.37 4.40
CA ALA A 29 3.06 -3.03 4.35
C ALA A 29 4.08 -2.97 3.20
N SER A 30 3.68 -2.49 2.03
CA SER A 30 4.55 -2.34 0.86
C SER A 30 4.96 -0.88 0.68
N CYS A 31 6.21 -0.64 0.37
CA CYS A 31 6.68 0.71 0.05
C CYS A 31 6.10 1.17 -1.29
N ALA A 32 5.56 2.39 -1.32
CA ALA A 32 4.98 2.98 -2.53
C ALA A 32 6.02 3.22 -3.66
N ARG A 33 7.32 3.21 -3.34
CA ARG A 33 8.40 3.52 -4.28
C ARG A 33 8.98 2.27 -4.94
N CYS A 34 9.39 1.28 -4.14
CA CYS A 34 9.96 0.03 -4.64
C CYS A 34 8.92 -1.07 -4.87
N GLY A 35 7.69 -0.94 -4.36
CA GLY A 35 6.66 -1.99 -4.38
C GLY A 35 6.96 -3.20 -3.49
N ASN A 36 8.15 -3.26 -2.88
CA ASN A 36 8.54 -4.35 -1.98
C ASN A 36 7.95 -4.15 -0.58
N VAL A 37 7.78 -5.26 0.12
CA VAL A 37 7.31 -5.30 1.50
C VAL A 37 8.36 -4.70 2.43
N PHE A 38 7.94 -3.94 3.43
CA PHE A 38 8.82 -3.39 4.46
C PHE A 38 9.35 -4.44 5.43
N GLU A 39 8.61 -5.54 5.60
CA GLU A 39 8.96 -6.60 6.54
C GLU A 39 9.11 -7.95 5.82
N ARG A 40 10.16 -8.68 6.20
CA ARG A 40 10.53 -9.95 5.58
C ARG A 40 9.70 -11.07 6.20
N ARG A 41 8.59 -11.46 5.55
CA ARG A 41 7.73 -12.56 6.03
C ARG A 41 8.32 -13.96 5.82
N GLU A 42 9.24 -14.11 4.85
CA GLU A 42 9.87 -15.38 4.47
C GLU A 42 11.41 -15.23 4.50
N LEU A 43 12.14 -16.23 5.01
CA LEU A 43 13.61 -16.28 4.94
C LEU A 43 14.06 -16.25 3.46
N GLY A 44 14.57 -15.09 3.00
CA GLY A 44 14.97 -14.86 1.61
C GLY A 44 14.20 -13.75 0.89
N GLY A 45 13.08 -13.27 1.46
CA GLY A 45 12.22 -12.26 0.83
C GLY A 45 12.93 -10.94 0.51
N ARG A 46 12.53 -10.28 -0.58
CA ARG A 46 13.02 -8.93 -0.92
C ARG A 46 12.33 -7.90 -0.02
N VAL A 47 13.12 -7.14 0.71
CA VAL A 47 12.65 -6.04 1.56
C VAL A 47 12.87 -4.72 0.81
N CYS A 48 12.06 -3.70 1.10
CA CYS A 48 12.35 -2.39 0.54
C CYS A 48 13.69 -1.85 1.05
N ASN A 49 14.57 -1.49 0.12
CA ASN A 49 15.85 -0.80 0.36
C ASN A 49 15.84 0.63 -0.22
N CYS A 50 14.66 1.21 -0.48
CA CYS A 50 14.62 2.60 -0.94
C CYS A 50 15.22 3.52 0.13
N PRO A 51 16.08 4.47 -0.26
CA PRO A 51 16.46 5.54 0.66
C PRO A 51 15.18 6.23 1.11
N SER A 52 15.03 6.36 2.42
CA SER A 52 13.90 7.04 3.06
C SER A 52 13.71 8.42 2.41
N PRO A 53 12.45 8.84 2.15
CA PRO A 53 12.18 10.21 1.76
C PRO A 53 12.54 11.19 2.89
#